data_AF-A0A1V4XG33-F1
#
_entry.id   AF-A0A1V4XG33-F1
#
_cell.length_a   1.000
_cell.length_b   1.000
_cell.length_c   1.000
_cell.angle_alpha   90.00
_cell.angle_beta   90.00
_cell.angle_gamma   90.00
#
_symmetry.space_group_name_H-M   'P 1'
#
loop_
_entity.id
_entity.type
_entity.pdbx_description
1 polymer ?
#
loop_
_entity_poly.entity_id
_entity_poly.type
_entity_poly.pdbx_seq_one_letter_code
_entity_poly.pdbx_strand_id
1 'polypeptide(L)'
;MKRIIIALAVVFLFVSVSMAAGPKTYQVTGPVLENKDGVITVQKGKDKWEIATTKDTKIKGDPKVGSKVTIEYTMTAATIEVKDAGKKAPAEKTPAKK
;
A
#
# COMPACT_ATOMS: atom_id res chain seq x y z
N MET A 1 -15.12 11.29 35.76
CA MET A 1 -15.60 11.91 34.50
C MET A 1 -14.49 12.16 33.48
N LYS A 2 -13.41 12.89 33.80
CA LYS A 2 -12.28 13.14 32.85
C LYS A 2 -11.60 11.87 32.32
N ARG A 3 -11.42 10.84 33.15
CA ARG A 3 -10.82 9.54 32.74
C ARG A 3 -11.71 8.73 31.80
N ILE A 4 -13.03 8.86 31.91
CA ILE A 4 -14.01 8.18 31.05
C ILE A 4 -14.08 8.87 29.69
N ILE A 5 -13.96 10.20 29.65
CA ILE A 5 -13.89 10.98 28.41
C ILE A 5 -12.60 10.66 27.63
N ILE A 6 -11.47 10.50 28.32
CA ILE A 6 -10.20 10.10 27.69
C ILE A 6 -10.29 8.66 27.17
N ALA A 7 -10.90 7.75 27.91
CA ALA A 7 -11.10 6.37 27.45
C ALA A 7 -12.02 6.28 26.22
N LEU A 8 -13.10 7.08 26.17
CA LEU A 8 -13.99 7.18 25.01
C LEU A 8 -13.31 7.80 23.78
N ALA A 9 -12.41 8.77 23.99
CA ALA A 9 -11.62 9.38 22.91
C ALA A 9 -10.58 8.42 22.30
N VAL A 10 -10.00 7.53 23.11
CA VAL A 10 -9.08 6.48 22.64
C VAL A 10 -9.81 5.40 21.84
N VAL A 11 -11.05 5.07 22.20
CA VAL A 11 -11.88 4.11 21.45
C VAL A 11 -12.32 4.67 20.08
N PHE A 12 -12.59 5.97 19.99
CA PHE A 12 -12.92 6.64 18.72
C PHE A 12 -11.72 6.80 17.76
N LEU A 13 -10.48 6.65 18.24
CA LEU A 13 -9.28 6.78 17.41
C LEU A 13 -9.05 5.60 16.45
N PHE A 14 -9.82 4.52 16.60
CA PHE A 14 -9.80 3.35 15.71
C PHE A 14 -11.02 3.30 14.78
N VAL A 15 -11.62 4.45 14.45
CA VAL A 15 -12.49 4.53 13.26
C VAL A 15 -11.62 4.23 12.04
N SER A 16 -11.60 2.95 11.67
CA SER A 16 -11.06 2.47 10.42
C SER A 16 -11.80 3.18 9.31
N VAL A 17 -11.13 4.13 8.65
CA VAL A 17 -11.63 4.72 7.42
C VAL A 17 -11.75 3.57 6.43
N SER A 18 -12.98 3.15 6.15
CA SER A 18 -13.29 2.26 5.04
C SER A 18 -13.05 3.06 3.75
N MET A 19 -11.77 3.16 3.35
CA MET A 19 -11.39 3.68 2.04
C MET A 19 -12.01 2.78 0.97
N ALA A 20 -12.57 3.42 -0.05
CA ALA A 20 -13.02 2.82 -1.29
C ALA A 20 -12.07 1.71 -1.77
N ALA A 21 -12.59 0.69 -2.46
CA ALA A 21 -11.86 -0.47 -2.98
C ALA A 21 -10.79 -0.07 -4.02
N GLY A 22 -9.76 0.63 -3.57
CA GLY A 22 -8.55 0.93 -4.29
C GLY A 22 -7.59 -0.27 -4.26
N PRO A 23 -6.48 -0.18 -5.02
CA PRO A 23 -5.46 -1.22 -5.01
C PRO A 23 -4.99 -1.49 -3.57
N LYS A 24 -4.82 -2.77 -3.23
CA LYS A 24 -4.41 -3.19 -1.90
C LYS A 24 -3.11 -2.50 -1.50
N THR A 25 -3.10 -1.93 -0.31
CA THR A 25 -1.87 -1.44 0.33
C THR A 25 -1.17 -2.63 0.98
N TYR A 26 0.13 -2.72 0.75
CA TYR A 26 1.02 -3.73 1.30
C TYR A 26 2.04 -3.08 2.23
N GLN A 27 2.71 -3.90 3.02
CA GLN A 27 3.76 -3.46 3.93
C GLN A 27 5.02 -4.31 3.77
N VAL A 28 6.15 -3.62 3.78
CA VAL A 28 7.47 -4.23 3.93
C VAL A 28 8.19 -3.61 5.11
N THR A 29 8.71 -4.45 6.00
CA THR A 29 9.49 -4.02 7.16
C THR A 29 10.87 -4.64 7.11
N GLY A 30 11.90 -3.83 7.26
CA GLY A 30 13.29 -4.27 7.16
C GLY A 30 14.30 -3.15 7.44
N PRO A 31 15.58 -3.47 7.62
CA PRO A 31 16.63 -2.46 7.62
C PRO A 31 16.76 -1.84 6.22
N VAL A 32 16.97 -0.52 6.18
CA VAL A 32 17.33 0.20 4.94
C VAL A 32 18.73 -0.22 4.53
N LEU A 33 18.88 -0.66 3.29
CA LEU A 33 20.16 -0.97 2.67
C LEU A 33 20.69 0.23 1.88
N GLU A 34 19.80 0.95 1.21
CA GLU A 34 20.12 2.11 0.39
C GLU A 34 18.94 3.08 0.35
N ASN A 35 19.23 4.37 0.25
CA ASN A 35 18.24 5.42 0.04
C ASN A 35 18.84 6.44 -0.94
N LYS A 36 18.45 6.36 -2.21
CA LYS A 36 19.07 7.14 -3.29
C LYS A 36 18.11 7.30 -4.46
N ASP A 37 18.22 8.41 -5.17
CA ASP A 37 17.55 8.65 -6.47
C ASP A 37 16.02 8.42 -6.44
N GLY A 38 15.40 8.71 -5.29
CA GLY A 38 13.97 8.50 -5.10
C GLY A 38 13.59 7.04 -4.91
N VAL A 39 14.51 6.15 -4.56
CA VAL A 39 14.25 4.74 -4.24
C VAL A 39 14.82 4.42 -2.86
N ILE A 40 14.03 3.72 -2.04
CA ILE A 40 14.48 3.15 -0.77
C ILE A 40 14.54 1.64 -0.92
N THR A 41 15.71 1.07 -0.64
CA THR A 41 15.93 -0.38 -0.67
C THR A 41 15.92 -0.91 0.75
N VAL A 42 15.11 -1.92 1.03
CA VAL A 42 15.02 -2.58 2.34
C VAL A 42 15.22 -4.08 2.23
N GLN A 43 15.77 -4.70 3.27
CA GLN A 43 15.93 -6.15 3.33
C GLN A 43 14.77 -6.81 4.07
N LYS A 44 14.06 -7.74 3.42
CA LYS A 44 13.04 -8.58 4.07
C LYS A 44 13.46 -10.04 3.95
N GLY A 45 13.94 -10.61 5.05
CA GLY A 45 14.51 -11.96 5.04
C GLY A 45 15.77 -12.01 4.17
N LYS A 46 15.72 -12.81 3.09
CA LYS A 46 16.82 -12.92 2.11
C LYS A 46 16.61 -12.02 0.88
N ASP A 47 15.45 -11.39 0.76
CA ASP A 47 15.08 -10.59 -0.41
C ASP A 47 15.38 -9.11 -0.19
N LYS A 48 15.78 -8.44 -1.27
CA LYS A 48 15.91 -6.97 -1.32
C LYS A 48 14.68 -6.40 -2.02
N TRP A 49 14.06 -5.41 -1.39
CA TRP A 49 12.88 -4.74 -1.88
C TRP A 49 13.23 -3.30 -2.22
N GLU A 50 13.06 -2.93 -3.48
CA GLU A 50 13.27 -1.56 -3.97
C GLU A 50 11.91 -0.87 -4.08
N ILE A 51 11.70 0.18 -3.31
CA ILE A 51 10.44 0.92 -3.29
C ILE A 51 10.68 2.35 -3.75
N ALA A 52 10.03 2.72 -4.86
CA ALA A 52 10.05 4.09 -5.33
C ALA A 52 9.33 5.02 -4.35
N THR A 53 9.94 6.17 -4.12
CA THR A 53 9.39 7.31 -3.40
C THR A 53 9.06 8.40 -4.40
N THR A 54 7.92 9.03 -4.20
CA THR A 54 7.42 10.15 -5.00
C THR A 54 7.34 11.40 -4.13
N LYS A 55 7.04 12.55 -4.73
CA LYS A 55 6.82 13.81 -3.99
C LYS A 55 5.70 13.72 -2.95
N ASP A 56 4.75 12.81 -3.14
CA ASP A 56 3.62 12.58 -2.24
C ASP A 56 3.93 11.58 -1.12
N THR A 57 5.11 10.96 -1.15
CA THR A 57 5.52 9.98 -0.13
C THR A 57 5.72 10.67 1.21
N LYS A 58 4.88 10.34 2.18
CA LYS A 58 4.97 10.89 3.54
C LYS A 58 6.05 10.17 4.33
N ILE A 59 7.24 10.76 4.40
CA ILE A 59 8.35 10.23 5.19
C ILE A 59 8.23 10.75 6.63
N LYS A 60 8.10 9.82 7.57
CA LYS A 60 8.13 10.13 9.02
C LYS A 60 9.50 9.77 9.58
N GLY A 61 10.27 10.76 9.99
CA GLY A 61 11.65 10.58 10.46
C GLY A 61 12.67 10.57 9.31
N ASP A 62 13.84 9.99 9.56
CA ASP A 62 14.96 9.97 8.61
C ASP A 62 15.45 8.53 8.35
N PRO A 63 15.06 7.90 7.23
CA PRO A 63 15.37 6.51 6.92
C PRO A 63 16.83 6.36 6.43
N LYS A 64 17.78 6.38 7.37
CA LYS A 64 19.21 6.13 7.14
C LYS A 64 19.50 4.64 6.93
N VAL A 65 20.57 4.34 6.20
CA VAL A 65 21.10 2.97 6.06
C VAL A 65 21.28 2.32 7.43
N GLY A 66 20.84 1.07 7.55
CA GLY A 66 20.81 0.29 8.79
C GLY A 66 19.57 0.51 9.66
N SER A 67 18.82 1.61 9.46
CA SER A 67 17.60 1.88 10.23
C SER A 67 16.50 0.91 9.85
N LYS A 68 15.80 0.33 10.84
CA LYS A 68 14.63 -0.49 10.59
C LYS A 68 13.42 0.40 10.28
N VAL A 69 12.84 0.21 9.10
CA VAL A 69 11.68 0.97 8.63
C VAL A 69 10.54 0.03 8.27
N THR A 70 9.31 0.53 8.34
CA THR A 70 8.13 -0.10 7.72
C THR A 70 7.64 0.83 6.62
N ILE A 71 7.58 0.32 5.40
CA ILE A 71 7.12 1.06 4.22
C ILE A 71 5.76 0.49 3.82
N GLU A 72 4.76 1.36 3.79
CA GLU A 72 3.47 1.07 3.19
C GLU A 72 3.54 1.44 1.71
N TYR A 73 3.13 0.53 0.83
CA TYR A 73 3.19 0.76 -0.60
C TYR A 73 2.01 0.13 -1.32
N THR A 74 1.71 0.68 -2.49
CA THR A 74 0.71 0.15 -3.41
C THR A 74 1.43 -0.30 -4.66
N MET A 75 1.08 -1.49 -5.18
CA MET A 75 1.64 -1.97 -6.44
C MET A 75 0.88 -1.36 -7.62
N THR A 76 1.61 -0.72 -8.53
CA THR A 76 1.04 -0.09 -9.74
C THR A 76 1.71 -0.67 -10.97
N ALA A 77 0.91 -1.01 -11.99
CA ALA A 77 1.43 -1.46 -13.28
C ALA A 77 1.95 -0.27 -14.10
N ALA A 78 3.15 -0.39 -14.67
CA ALA A 78 3.71 0.63 -15.57
C ALA A 78 3.20 0.48 -17.01
N THR A 79 3.05 -0.75 -17.50
CA THR A 79 2.54 -1.04 -18.85
C THR A 79 1.86 -2.40 -18.82
N ILE A 80 0.74 -2.52 -19.54
CA ILE A 80 0.02 -3.77 -19.72
C ILE A 80 -0.04 -4.05 -21.21
N GLU A 81 0.60 -5.12 -21.65
CA GLU A 81 0.56 -5.59 -23.03
C GLU A 81 -0.21 -6.91 -23.07
N VAL A 82 -1.36 -6.92 -23.75
CA VAL A 82 -2.18 -8.12 -23.92
C VAL A 82 -1.65 -8.90 -25.13
N LYS A 83 -0.92 -9.98 -24.87
CA LYS A 83 -0.31 -10.80 -25.93
C LYS A 83 -1.26 -11.82 -26.55
N ASP A 84 -2.39 -12.10 -25.89
CA ASP A 84 -3.46 -12.94 -26.41
C ASP A 84 -4.82 -12.32 -26.06
N ALA A 85 -5.53 -11.80 -27.06
CA ALA A 85 -6.91 -11.38 -26.91
C ALA A 85 -7.79 -12.65 -26.87
N GLY A 86 -7.94 -13.23 -25.68
CA GLY A 86 -8.79 -14.38 -25.44
C GLY A 86 -10.15 -14.22 -26.13
N LYS A 87 -10.56 -15.26 -26.87
CA LYS A 87 -11.82 -15.32 -27.63
C LYS A 87 -12.98 -14.88 -26.72
N LYS A 88 -13.66 -13.81 -27.12
CA LYS A 88 -14.78 -13.18 -26.40
C LYS A 88 -15.81 -14.25 -25.99
N ALA A 89 -15.96 -14.50 -24.69
CA ALA A 89 -17.10 -15.28 -24.19
C ALA A 89 -18.39 -14.49 -24.53
N PRO A 90 -19.47 -15.15 -24.99
CA PRO A 90 -20.72 -14.46 -25.27
C PRO A 90 -21.23 -13.79 -24.00
N ALA A 91 -21.56 -12.50 -24.09
CA ALA A 91 -22.24 -11.80 -23.02
C ALA A 91 -23.60 -12.49 -22.80
N GLU A 92 -23.76 -13.14 -21.64
CA GLU A 92 -25.05 -13.62 -21.18
C GLU A 92 -25.97 -12.41 -21.01
N LYS A 93 -26.91 -12.23 -21.93
CA LYS A 93 -27.99 -11.27 -21.76
C LYS A 93 -28.89 -11.78 -20.66
N THR A 94 -28.78 -11.22 -19.46
CA THR A 94 -29.82 -11.37 -18.45
C THR A 94 -31.09 -10.68 -18.99
N PRO A 95 -32.21 -11.40 -19.22
CA PRO A 95 -33.43 -10.76 -19.68
C PRO A 95 -34.02 -9.93 -18.53
N ALA A 96 -34.27 -8.65 -18.81
CA ALA A 96 -35.11 -7.81 -17.98
C ALA A 96 -36.47 -8.51 -17.78
N LYS A 97 -36.87 -8.72 -16.53
CA LYS A 97 -38.26 -9.05 -16.20
C LYS A 97 -38.86 -7.92 -15.36
N LYS A 98 -40.00 -7.49 -15.89
CA LYS A 98 -41.01 -6.55 -15.41
C LYS A 98 -41.32 -6.63 -13.93
#